data_AF-M2RVQ6-F1
#
_entry.id   AF-M2RVQ6-F1
#
_cell.length_a   1.000
_cell.length_b   1.000
_cell.length_c   1.000
_cell.angle_alpha   90.00
_cell.angle_beta   90.00
_cell.angle_gamma   90.00
#
_symmetry.space_group_name_H-M   'P 1'
#
loop_
_entity.id
_entity.type
_entity.pdbx_description
1 polymer ?
#
loop_
_entity_poly.entity_id
_entity_poly.type
_entity_poly.pdbx_seq_one_letter_code
_entity_poly.pdbx_strand_id
1 'polypeptide(L)'
;MVFVRLDSYSLLICCNYFHSVRDIVHLVMVNSKFKETFSKLHFNPVPLDSHSFPFFSHLQTFWVYSQDNPWLDSDQITKYHVHYQISYSQYCVIVKQQSKPIDFRKVSYSKEDYILYGINIPKIVTKLDDYLFSFSRIKTFCIPNHIVEIGNECFYNCRSLSSITLSSNLTRIGIGAFDSCSCLKSIHLPQLLYSINQNTFFNCSSLTEIKYPPHLTQIDDYAFLGCGFKFLSLPSTIVKLGVGCYHQCSLTSLVIPESISSIGTKCFNKNDQLLNVFLPDSITELEDSMFESCENLQSIRASSKLSKIGNKCFYNCKSLHFTSHFFDHLMCIGDCCCFGCKNISFLHLSFTCLSHLGQNAFSNTPLQSVVLPSSLFFLSSSFAFCTSLTSIYLPSSIKNLSGSFNGCLSLKEITLPQSITSLGEETFKNCSQLKSLLLPSSLIQLQNYCFFGCESLINIEIPATVTRFGLYCFKDCKHLTQIQIPKKLLCIGAHCFENCIFLESVLFYNSLERLEDCCFLFCLGLEEIHLPTSLTYIGQDSFANCVQLKKVTGKTDLCFANQHSFFNTPYSSQLNL
;
A
#
# COMPACT_ATOMS: atom_id res chain seq x y z
N MET A 1 -18.12 37.76 -36.00
CA MET A 1 -17.07 36.73 -36.04
C MET A 1 -16.33 36.84 -37.35
N VAL A 2 -15.06 37.22 -37.32
CA VAL A 2 -14.21 37.14 -38.52
C VAL A 2 -13.95 35.64 -38.75
N PHE A 3 -14.53 35.08 -39.82
CA PHE A 3 -14.19 33.72 -40.24
C PHE A 3 -12.76 33.75 -40.77
N VAL A 4 -11.80 33.29 -39.98
CA VAL A 4 -10.44 33.06 -40.44
C VAL A 4 -10.48 31.88 -41.41
N ARG A 5 -10.29 32.16 -42.71
CA ARG A 5 -10.17 31.13 -43.74
C ARG A 5 -8.71 30.71 -43.85
N LEU A 6 -8.45 29.40 -43.88
CA LEU A 6 -7.10 28.88 -44.09
C LEU A 6 -6.56 29.36 -45.44
N ASP A 7 -5.47 30.13 -45.41
CA ASP A 7 -4.74 30.55 -46.60
C ASP A 7 -3.67 29.52 -46.99
N SER A 8 -3.05 29.72 -48.16
CA SER A 8 -2.07 28.78 -48.70
C SER A 8 -0.78 28.69 -47.88
N TYR A 9 -0.44 29.72 -47.10
CA TYR A 9 0.78 29.74 -46.29
C TYR A 9 0.54 29.04 -44.94
N SER A 10 -0.59 29.33 -44.32
CA SER A 10 -1.05 28.69 -43.09
C SER A 10 -1.21 27.18 -43.30
N LEU A 11 -1.66 26.76 -44.50
CA LEU A 11 -1.74 25.36 -44.86
C LEU A 11 -0.38 24.64 -44.85
N LEU A 12 0.71 25.30 -45.26
CA LEU A 12 2.06 24.69 -45.23
C LEU A 12 2.46 24.31 -43.80
N ILE A 13 2.03 25.09 -42.81
CA ILE A 13 2.24 24.77 -41.39
C ILE A 13 1.38 23.57 -40.99
N CYS A 14 0.11 23.54 -41.42
CA CYS A 14 -0.80 22.43 -41.16
C CYS A 14 -0.30 21.10 -41.73
N CYS A 15 0.41 21.12 -42.87
CA CYS A 15 0.97 19.91 -43.47
C CYS A 15 1.91 19.14 -42.55
N ASN A 16 2.58 19.81 -41.60
CA ASN A 16 3.46 19.17 -40.61
C ASN A 16 2.70 18.26 -39.62
N TYR A 17 1.37 18.34 -39.58
CA TYR A 17 0.52 17.53 -38.71
C TYR A 17 -0.17 16.38 -39.44
N PHE A 18 0.11 16.20 -40.74
CA PHE A 18 -0.44 15.08 -41.50
C PHE A 18 0.32 13.79 -41.22
N HIS A 19 -0.38 12.67 -41.36
CA HIS A 19 0.16 11.35 -41.11
C HIS A 19 0.69 10.69 -42.39
N SER A 20 0.14 11.09 -43.54
CA SER A 20 0.53 10.52 -44.83
C SER A 20 0.40 11.52 -45.97
N VAL A 21 1.03 11.20 -47.10
CA VAL A 21 0.86 11.94 -48.36
C VAL A 21 -0.60 11.98 -48.79
N ARG A 22 -1.39 10.95 -48.43
CA ARG A 22 -2.82 10.85 -48.76
C ARG A 22 -3.63 11.98 -48.15
N ASP A 23 -3.25 12.46 -46.96
CA ASP A 23 -3.92 13.57 -46.29
C ASP A 23 -3.75 14.88 -47.08
N ILE A 24 -2.54 15.11 -47.63
CA ILE A 24 -2.28 16.24 -48.52
C ILE A 24 -3.09 16.10 -49.80
N VAL A 25 -3.10 14.91 -50.42
CA VAL A 25 -3.86 14.65 -51.65
C VAL A 25 -5.35 14.90 -51.44
N HIS A 26 -5.95 14.36 -50.38
CA HIS A 26 -7.36 14.57 -50.07
C HIS A 26 -7.69 16.05 -49.89
N LEU A 27 -6.83 16.81 -49.20
CA LEU A 27 -7.03 18.24 -49.01
C LEU A 27 -6.98 19.01 -50.33
N VAL A 28 -6.05 18.66 -51.23
CA VAL A 28 -5.96 19.26 -52.57
C VAL A 28 -7.18 18.90 -53.43
N MET A 29 -7.69 17.68 -53.32
CA MET A 29 -8.87 17.22 -54.06
C MET A 29 -10.14 17.96 -53.63
N VAL A 30 -10.27 18.32 -52.35
CA VAL A 30 -11.45 19.00 -51.81
C VAL A 30 -11.49 20.49 -52.18
N ASN A 31 -10.34 21.14 -52.38
CA ASN A 31 -10.30 22.57 -52.69
C ASN A 31 -9.17 22.94 -53.67
N SER A 32 -9.55 23.39 -54.87
CA SER A 32 -8.63 23.79 -55.94
C SER A 32 -7.68 24.93 -55.55
N LYS A 33 -8.03 25.76 -54.55
CA LYS A 33 -7.15 26.78 -53.97
C LYS A 33 -5.80 26.22 -53.52
N PHE A 34 -5.77 24.95 -53.12
CA PHE A 34 -4.59 24.30 -52.56
C PHE A 34 -3.83 23.43 -53.58
N LYS A 35 -4.18 23.48 -54.87
CA LYS A 35 -3.55 22.66 -55.92
C LYS A 35 -2.03 22.80 -56.02
N GLU A 36 -1.51 23.99 -55.70
CA GLU A 36 -0.07 24.29 -55.71
C GLU A 36 0.64 23.97 -54.38
N THR A 37 0.00 23.27 -53.43
CA THR A 37 0.61 23.02 -52.10
C THR A 37 1.89 22.19 -52.21
N PHE A 38 1.90 21.16 -53.07
CA PHE A 38 3.08 20.32 -53.24
C PHE A 38 4.29 21.05 -53.84
N SER A 39 4.07 21.98 -54.78
CA SER A 39 5.16 22.77 -55.36
C SER A 39 5.68 23.85 -54.40
N LYS A 40 4.89 24.28 -53.43
CA LYS A 40 5.30 25.26 -52.41
C LYS A 40 6.13 24.64 -51.26
N LEU A 41 6.16 23.30 -51.15
CA LEU A 41 6.91 22.61 -50.11
C LEU A 41 8.36 22.36 -50.55
N HIS A 42 9.30 22.95 -49.80
CA HIS A 42 10.74 22.74 -49.99
C HIS A 42 11.32 21.61 -49.12
N PHE A 43 10.48 20.97 -48.32
CA PHE A 43 10.79 19.80 -47.52
C PHE A 43 9.57 18.87 -47.45
N ASN A 44 9.78 17.60 -47.08
CA ASN A 44 8.71 16.62 -47.02
C ASN A 44 8.14 16.56 -45.60
N PRO A 45 6.89 17.01 -45.37
CA PRO A 45 6.29 17.04 -44.04
C PRO A 45 5.85 15.65 -43.54
N VAL A 46 5.91 14.65 -44.41
CA VAL A 46 5.59 13.24 -44.15
C VAL A 46 6.63 12.35 -44.83
N PRO A 47 6.78 11.07 -44.42
CA PRO A 47 7.60 10.10 -45.13
C PRO A 47 7.17 9.98 -46.61
N LEU A 48 8.15 9.97 -47.52
CA LEU A 48 7.93 9.80 -48.96
C LEU A 48 8.60 8.51 -49.44
N ASP A 49 7.98 7.88 -50.42
CA ASP A 49 8.51 6.77 -51.21
C ASP A 49 8.77 7.19 -52.65
N SER A 50 9.28 6.28 -53.49
CA SER A 50 9.55 6.54 -54.91
C SER A 50 8.31 6.95 -55.72
N HIS A 51 7.10 6.57 -55.28
CA HIS A 51 5.85 6.90 -55.96
C HIS A 51 5.31 8.29 -55.59
N SER A 52 5.53 8.72 -54.35
CA SER A 52 5.05 10.00 -53.82
C SER A 52 6.04 11.14 -53.99
N PHE A 53 7.33 10.85 -54.07
CA PHE A 53 8.38 11.84 -54.32
C PHE A 53 8.14 12.75 -55.52
N PRO A 54 7.70 12.25 -56.70
CA PRO A 54 7.50 13.08 -57.88
C PRO A 54 6.45 14.20 -57.73
N PHE A 55 5.56 14.13 -56.72
CA PHE A 55 4.60 15.21 -56.47
C PHE A 55 5.29 16.47 -55.93
N PHE A 56 6.48 16.37 -55.31
CA PHE A 56 7.19 17.47 -54.67
C PHE A 56 8.28 18.06 -55.58
N SER A 57 7.89 18.94 -56.49
CA SER A 57 8.74 19.44 -57.59
C SER A 57 9.88 20.41 -57.22
N HIS A 58 9.94 20.87 -55.96
CA HIS A 58 10.92 21.86 -55.49
C HIS A 58 11.54 21.46 -54.15
N LEU A 59 11.64 20.15 -53.91
CA LEU A 59 12.11 19.58 -52.66
C LEU A 59 13.64 19.71 -52.53
N GLN A 60 14.08 20.67 -51.72
CA GLN A 60 15.50 20.94 -51.50
C GLN A 60 16.05 20.24 -50.24
N THR A 61 15.20 20.07 -49.22
CA THR A 61 15.57 19.45 -47.95
C THR A 61 14.77 18.15 -47.76
N PHE A 62 15.44 17.02 -47.61
CA PHE A 62 14.77 15.73 -47.41
C PHE A 62 14.83 15.30 -45.94
N TRP A 63 13.68 15.20 -45.28
CA TRP A 63 13.51 14.72 -43.91
C TRP A 63 13.41 13.21 -43.91
N VAL A 64 14.34 12.58 -43.19
CA VAL A 64 14.38 11.13 -42.98
C VAL A 64 13.81 10.83 -41.59
N TYR A 65 12.69 10.10 -41.55
CA TYR A 65 11.88 9.89 -40.35
C TYR A 65 12.17 8.59 -39.60
N SER A 66 12.77 7.60 -40.25
CA SER A 66 13.18 6.33 -39.65
C SER A 66 14.36 5.72 -40.41
N GLN A 67 15.01 4.74 -39.81
CA GLN A 67 16.07 3.97 -40.45
C GLN A 67 15.53 3.10 -41.61
N ASP A 68 14.28 2.68 -41.52
CA ASP A 68 13.62 1.82 -42.52
C ASP A 68 13.11 2.61 -43.74
N ASN A 69 13.09 3.95 -43.67
CA ASN A 69 12.65 4.78 -44.77
C ASN A 69 13.79 4.96 -45.79
N PRO A 70 13.59 4.64 -47.09
CA PRO A 70 14.64 4.79 -48.09
C PRO A 70 15.13 6.24 -48.16
N TRP A 71 16.46 6.41 -48.12
CA TRP A 71 17.10 7.66 -48.48
C TRP A 71 16.87 7.88 -49.97
N LEU A 72 15.98 8.80 -50.32
CA LEU A 72 15.76 9.19 -51.71
C LEU A 72 16.86 10.16 -52.11
N ASP A 73 17.51 9.87 -53.24
CA ASP A 73 18.53 10.74 -53.83
C ASP A 73 18.05 11.30 -55.17
N SER A 74 18.20 12.61 -55.33
CA SER A 74 17.81 13.36 -56.51
C SER A 74 18.60 14.67 -56.55
N ASP A 75 18.96 15.15 -57.73
CA ASP A 75 19.68 16.41 -57.92
C ASP A 75 18.97 17.63 -57.30
N GLN A 76 17.65 17.56 -57.10
CA GLN A 76 16.88 18.61 -56.43
C GLN A 76 17.19 18.70 -54.93
N ILE A 77 17.49 17.56 -54.30
CA ILE A 77 17.81 17.49 -52.87
C ILE A 77 19.23 17.99 -52.67
N THR A 78 19.36 19.09 -51.95
CA THR A 78 20.65 19.71 -51.64
C THR A 78 21.13 19.36 -50.23
N LYS A 79 20.24 18.91 -49.34
CA LYS A 79 20.58 18.46 -47.99
C LYS A 79 19.56 17.50 -47.39
N TYR A 80 20.02 16.69 -46.43
CA TYR A 80 19.18 15.79 -45.64
C TYR A 80 19.03 16.29 -44.20
N HIS A 81 17.88 16.03 -43.59
CA HIS A 81 17.62 16.27 -42.17
C HIS A 81 17.13 14.96 -41.53
N VAL A 82 17.84 14.47 -40.51
CA VAL A 82 17.49 13.22 -39.83
C VAL A 82 16.67 13.51 -38.57
N HIS A 83 15.43 12.99 -38.51
CA HIS A 83 14.45 13.28 -37.46
C HIS A 83 14.30 12.14 -36.41
N TYR A 84 14.93 10.99 -36.63
CA TYR A 84 15.00 9.86 -35.68
C TYR A 84 16.33 9.85 -34.91
N GLN A 85 16.36 9.13 -33.78
CA GLN A 85 17.56 8.97 -32.95
C GLN A 85 18.52 7.96 -33.60
N ILE A 86 19.82 8.28 -33.63
CA ILE A 86 20.89 7.38 -34.10
C ILE A 86 22.06 7.39 -33.12
N SER A 87 22.85 6.30 -33.05
CA SER A 87 24.10 6.28 -32.29
C SER A 87 25.21 7.08 -32.99
N TYR A 88 26.27 7.43 -32.26
CA TYR A 88 27.41 8.15 -32.83
C TYR A 88 28.20 7.29 -33.84
N SER A 89 28.32 5.99 -33.60
CA SER A 89 28.86 5.02 -34.56
C SER A 89 28.06 4.98 -35.87
N GLN A 90 26.73 4.96 -35.80
CA GLN A 90 25.86 5.04 -37.00
C GLN A 90 26.05 6.37 -37.74
N TYR A 91 26.09 7.49 -37.01
CA TYR A 91 26.42 8.80 -37.57
C TYR A 91 27.73 8.77 -38.37
N CYS A 92 28.79 8.19 -37.80
CA CYS A 92 30.09 8.09 -38.46
C CYS A 92 30.05 7.26 -39.75
N VAL A 93 29.20 6.23 -39.82
CA VAL A 93 29.02 5.43 -41.04
C VAL A 93 28.23 6.21 -42.09
N ILE A 94 27.10 6.81 -41.72
CA ILE A 94 26.22 7.53 -42.67
C ILE A 94 26.95 8.73 -43.29
N VAL A 95 27.67 9.52 -42.50
CA VAL A 95 28.43 10.69 -43.01
C VAL A 95 29.53 10.29 -43.97
N LYS A 96 30.13 9.09 -43.83
CA LYS A 96 31.13 8.59 -44.78
C LYS A 96 30.51 8.08 -46.09
N GLN A 97 29.26 7.64 -46.06
CA GLN A 97 28.57 7.06 -47.22
C GLN A 97 27.84 8.10 -48.08
N GLN A 98 27.43 9.23 -47.48
CA GLN A 98 26.59 10.22 -48.13
C GLN A 98 27.42 11.38 -48.70
N SER A 99 27.14 11.78 -49.93
CA SER A 99 27.85 12.85 -50.64
C SER A 99 27.30 14.25 -50.35
N LYS A 100 26.06 14.34 -49.87
CA LYS A 100 25.35 15.61 -49.60
C LYS A 100 25.36 15.97 -48.12
N PRO A 101 25.30 17.26 -47.75
CA PRO A 101 25.21 17.69 -46.35
C PRO A 101 24.01 17.08 -45.60
N ILE A 102 24.25 16.67 -44.35
CA ILE A 102 23.21 16.08 -43.47
C ILE A 102 23.18 16.81 -42.13
N ASP A 103 21.99 17.27 -41.74
CA ASP A 103 21.69 17.79 -40.41
C ASP A 103 21.18 16.65 -39.51
N PHE A 104 21.92 16.33 -38.44
CA PHE A 104 21.53 15.35 -37.44
C PHE A 104 21.19 16.07 -36.14
N ARG A 105 19.95 15.89 -35.66
CA ARG A 105 19.46 16.57 -34.45
C ARG A 105 19.44 15.69 -33.20
N LYS A 106 19.47 14.37 -33.37
CA LYS A 106 19.29 13.37 -32.30
C LYS A 106 20.37 12.29 -32.38
N VAL A 107 21.60 12.64 -32.02
CA VAL A 107 22.70 11.67 -31.96
C VAL A 107 22.90 11.26 -30.50
N SER A 108 22.74 9.97 -30.19
CA SER A 108 23.05 9.40 -28.87
C SER A 108 24.47 8.84 -28.83
N TYR A 109 25.03 8.75 -27.61
CA TYR A 109 26.29 8.09 -27.36
C TYR A 109 26.03 6.79 -26.61
N SER A 110 26.18 5.66 -27.31
CA SER A 110 25.87 4.34 -26.78
C SER A 110 27.06 3.71 -26.04
N LYS A 111 26.82 2.58 -25.38
CA LYS A 111 27.88 1.82 -24.71
C LYS A 111 28.94 1.33 -25.69
N GLU A 112 28.54 0.94 -26.89
CA GLU A 112 29.44 0.60 -27.99
C GLU A 112 30.28 1.82 -28.40
N ASP A 113 29.67 3.01 -28.48
CA ASP A 113 30.41 4.23 -28.78
C ASP A 113 31.45 4.54 -27.70
N TYR A 114 31.11 4.36 -26.42
CA TYR A 114 32.06 4.50 -25.32
C TYR A 114 33.23 3.51 -25.41
N ILE A 115 32.98 2.26 -25.81
CA ILE A 115 34.04 1.26 -25.99
C ILE A 115 34.96 1.64 -27.15
N LEU A 116 34.41 2.20 -28.24
CA LEU A 116 35.17 2.54 -29.45
C LEU A 116 35.92 3.88 -29.35
N TYR A 117 35.28 4.90 -28.78
CA TYR A 117 35.76 6.29 -28.81
C TYR A 117 36.12 6.83 -27.42
N GLY A 118 35.84 6.08 -26.35
CA GLY A 118 36.21 6.43 -24.98
C GLY A 118 35.29 7.48 -24.34
N ILE A 119 35.84 8.22 -23.37
CA ILE A 119 35.08 9.12 -22.48
C ILE A 119 34.78 10.50 -23.09
N ASN A 120 35.47 10.88 -24.17
CA ASN A 120 35.36 12.21 -24.76
C ASN A 120 34.18 12.28 -25.74
N ILE A 121 33.05 12.77 -25.26
CA ILE A 121 31.80 12.76 -26.02
C ILE A 121 31.81 13.86 -27.11
N PRO A 122 31.63 13.50 -28.40
CA PRO A 122 31.65 14.44 -29.52
C PRO A 122 30.54 15.51 -29.46
N LYS A 123 30.80 16.71 -30.02
CA LYS A 123 29.86 17.86 -30.00
C LYS A 123 28.52 17.62 -30.70
N ILE A 124 28.45 16.68 -31.63
CA ILE A 124 27.21 16.33 -32.34
C ILE A 124 26.24 15.51 -31.49
N VAL A 125 26.75 14.85 -30.44
CA VAL A 125 25.95 14.03 -29.52
C VAL A 125 25.07 14.93 -28.67
N THR A 126 23.78 14.68 -28.64
CA THR A 126 22.82 15.41 -27.80
C THR A 126 22.29 14.57 -26.64
N LYS A 127 22.47 13.24 -26.66
CA LYS A 127 21.94 12.31 -25.65
C LYS A 127 22.99 11.29 -25.18
N LEU A 128 23.03 11.01 -23.87
CA LEU A 128 23.67 9.80 -23.35
C LEU A 128 22.66 8.67 -23.39
N ASP A 129 23.02 7.54 -24.00
CA ASP A 129 22.04 6.46 -24.17
C ASP A 129 21.76 5.71 -22.86
N ASP A 130 20.70 4.90 -22.91
CA ASP A 130 20.31 4.05 -21.81
C ASP A 130 21.47 3.09 -21.42
N TYR A 131 21.67 2.84 -20.13
CA TYR A 131 22.70 1.93 -19.58
C TYR A 131 24.17 2.24 -19.94
N LEU A 132 24.48 3.39 -20.56
CA LEU A 132 25.82 3.75 -21.07
C LEU A 132 26.96 3.47 -20.08
N PHE A 133 26.83 3.95 -18.85
CA PHE A 133 27.81 3.81 -17.77
C PHE A 133 27.35 2.82 -16.69
N SER A 134 26.32 2.02 -16.94
CA SER A 134 25.81 1.06 -15.96
C SER A 134 26.91 0.12 -15.45
N PHE A 135 26.98 -0.07 -14.13
CA PHE A 135 28.01 -0.81 -13.38
C PHE A 135 29.44 -0.26 -13.51
N SER A 136 29.61 0.98 -13.99
CA SER A 136 30.94 1.56 -14.13
C SER A 136 31.60 1.90 -12.79
N ARG A 137 32.93 1.86 -12.77
CA ARG A 137 33.77 2.26 -11.62
C ARG A 137 34.21 3.73 -11.68
N ILE A 138 33.54 4.55 -12.50
CA ILE A 138 33.82 5.99 -12.61
C ILE A 138 33.61 6.65 -11.24
N LYS A 139 34.61 7.42 -10.80
CA LYS A 139 34.56 8.17 -9.54
C LYS A 139 33.94 9.55 -9.68
N THR A 140 34.19 10.19 -10.81
CA THR A 140 33.71 11.53 -11.14
C THR A 140 33.41 11.62 -12.62
N PHE A 141 32.35 12.32 -13.00
CA PHE A 141 32.02 12.55 -14.41
C PHE A 141 31.53 13.98 -14.63
N CYS A 142 31.90 14.58 -15.76
CA CYS A 142 31.42 15.90 -16.17
C CYS A 142 30.67 15.74 -17.48
N ILE A 143 29.33 15.87 -17.43
CA ILE A 143 28.50 15.80 -18.62
C ILE A 143 28.71 17.09 -19.44
N PRO A 144 29.11 16.99 -20.71
CA PRO A 144 29.30 18.17 -21.55
C PRO A 144 28.01 18.99 -21.75
N ASN A 145 28.14 20.32 -21.82
CA ASN A 145 27.00 21.25 -21.89
C ASN A 145 26.11 21.12 -23.15
N HIS A 146 26.56 20.44 -24.19
CA HIS A 146 25.76 20.20 -25.40
C HIS A 146 24.81 18.99 -25.26
N ILE A 147 24.93 18.21 -24.18
CA ILE A 147 24.02 17.12 -23.84
C ILE A 147 22.71 17.69 -23.30
N VAL A 148 21.58 17.24 -23.85
CA VAL A 148 20.22 17.66 -23.47
C VAL A 148 19.44 16.54 -22.77
N GLU A 149 19.84 15.28 -22.93
CA GLU A 149 19.15 14.12 -22.34
C GLU A 149 20.13 13.08 -21.78
N ILE A 150 19.82 12.56 -20.59
CA ILE A 150 20.43 11.35 -20.03
C ILE A 150 19.41 10.22 -20.13
N GLY A 151 19.80 9.10 -20.73
CA GLY A 151 18.97 7.91 -20.88
C GLY A 151 18.63 7.21 -19.55
N ASN A 152 17.75 6.23 -19.64
CA ASN A 152 17.35 5.41 -18.50
C ASN A 152 18.54 4.60 -17.98
N GLU A 153 18.66 4.49 -16.67
CA GLU A 153 19.69 3.67 -16.01
C GLU A 153 21.12 3.96 -16.48
N CYS A 154 21.37 5.16 -17.01
CA CYS A 154 22.63 5.54 -17.65
C CYS A 154 23.83 5.35 -16.72
N PHE A 155 23.70 5.69 -15.44
CA PHE A 155 24.71 5.48 -14.39
C PHE A 155 24.26 4.45 -13.34
N TYR A 156 23.36 3.53 -13.71
CA TYR A 156 22.87 2.50 -12.78
C TYR A 156 24.02 1.75 -12.10
N ASN A 157 23.94 1.60 -10.79
CA ASN A 157 24.89 0.86 -9.97
C ASN A 157 26.35 1.33 -10.08
N CYS A 158 26.58 2.62 -10.41
CA CYS A 158 27.90 3.25 -10.36
C CYS A 158 28.33 3.54 -8.92
N ARG A 159 28.55 2.50 -8.12
CA ARG A 159 28.81 2.62 -6.67
C ARG A 159 30.04 3.45 -6.28
N SER A 160 30.96 3.69 -7.21
CA SER A 160 32.15 4.54 -6.98
C SER A 160 31.92 6.02 -7.32
N LEU A 161 30.80 6.36 -7.99
CA LEU A 161 30.52 7.72 -8.44
C LEU A 161 30.25 8.60 -7.22
N SER A 162 31.18 9.52 -6.95
CA SER A 162 31.16 10.40 -5.78
C SER A 162 30.70 11.82 -6.10
N SER A 163 30.87 12.24 -7.36
CA SER A 163 30.47 13.57 -7.86
C SER A 163 30.15 13.49 -9.34
N ILE A 164 29.11 14.21 -9.77
CA ILE A 164 28.79 14.39 -11.18
C ILE A 164 28.37 15.84 -11.45
N THR A 165 28.89 16.41 -12.53
CA THR A 165 28.43 17.72 -13.02
C THR A 165 27.48 17.49 -14.19
N LEU A 166 26.27 18.04 -14.10
CA LEU A 166 25.24 17.94 -15.14
C LEU A 166 25.34 19.12 -16.12
N SER A 167 24.90 18.90 -17.36
CA SER A 167 24.79 19.93 -18.40
C SER A 167 23.74 20.98 -18.04
N SER A 168 24.02 22.27 -18.30
CA SER A 168 23.05 23.36 -18.10
C SER A 168 21.88 23.33 -19.09
N ASN A 169 22.03 22.63 -20.21
CA ASN A 169 21.00 22.49 -21.26
C ASN A 169 20.19 21.20 -21.12
N LEU A 170 20.41 20.44 -20.05
CA LEU A 170 19.72 19.18 -19.81
C LEU A 170 18.23 19.42 -19.51
N THR A 171 17.36 18.82 -20.32
CA THR A 171 15.90 18.93 -20.19
C THR A 171 15.28 17.63 -19.68
N ARG A 172 16.00 16.50 -19.74
CA ARG A 172 15.51 15.18 -19.34
C ARG A 172 16.59 14.34 -18.66
N ILE A 173 16.22 13.69 -17.56
CA ILE A 173 16.99 12.62 -16.89
C ILE A 173 16.11 11.37 -16.89
N GLY A 174 16.60 10.26 -17.44
CA GLY A 174 15.87 9.01 -17.55
C GLY A 174 15.53 8.36 -16.20
N ILE A 175 14.62 7.38 -16.25
CA ILE A 175 14.23 6.56 -15.11
C ILE A 175 15.48 5.82 -14.58
N GLY A 176 15.66 5.80 -13.26
CA GLY A 176 16.78 5.08 -12.63
C GLY A 176 18.17 5.58 -13.01
N ALA A 177 18.30 6.77 -13.62
CA ALA A 177 19.57 7.21 -14.22
C ALA A 177 20.77 7.18 -13.27
N PHE A 178 20.57 7.40 -11.96
CA PHE A 178 21.59 7.33 -10.91
C PHE A 178 21.26 6.31 -9.82
N ASP A 179 20.37 5.34 -10.08
CA ASP A 179 20.03 4.30 -9.11
C ASP A 179 21.31 3.58 -8.64
N SER A 180 21.39 3.37 -7.32
CA SER A 180 22.46 2.66 -6.63
C SER A 180 23.84 3.31 -6.79
N CYS A 181 23.89 4.62 -7.06
CA CYS A 181 25.10 5.44 -6.97
C CYS A 181 25.44 5.76 -5.50
N SER A 182 25.75 4.73 -4.70
CA SER A 182 25.81 4.82 -3.23
C SER A 182 26.88 5.76 -2.66
N CYS A 183 27.85 6.22 -3.45
CA CYS A 183 28.88 7.19 -3.02
C CYS A 183 28.58 8.64 -3.42
N LEU A 184 27.51 8.90 -4.18
CA LEU A 184 27.18 10.25 -4.66
C LEU A 184 26.73 11.10 -3.48
N LYS A 185 27.43 12.22 -3.20
CA LYS A 185 27.21 13.02 -1.99
C LYS A 185 26.21 14.17 -2.16
N SER A 186 26.31 14.85 -3.29
CA SER A 186 25.46 15.98 -3.64
C SER A 186 25.24 16.05 -5.13
N ILE A 187 24.14 16.69 -5.54
CA ILE A 187 23.88 16.96 -6.94
C ILE A 187 23.20 18.31 -7.16
N HIS A 188 23.57 18.98 -8.24
CA HIS A 188 22.94 20.23 -8.70
C HIS A 188 22.11 19.93 -9.94
N LEU A 189 20.79 19.95 -9.77
CA LEU A 189 19.88 19.66 -10.87
C LEU A 189 19.78 20.86 -11.84
N PRO A 190 19.73 20.62 -13.16
CA PRO A 190 19.68 21.67 -14.16
C PRO A 190 18.34 22.42 -14.16
N GLN A 191 18.42 23.71 -14.52
CA GLN A 191 17.30 24.66 -14.41
C GLN A 191 16.08 24.34 -15.30
N LEU A 192 16.28 23.58 -16.39
CA LEU A 192 15.23 23.26 -17.37
C LEU A 192 14.41 22.00 -17.00
N LEU A 193 14.73 21.33 -15.88
CA LEU A 193 13.99 20.16 -15.43
C LEU A 193 12.66 20.53 -14.78
N TYR A 194 11.60 19.86 -15.23
CA TYR A 194 10.23 20.02 -14.72
C TYR A 194 9.82 18.92 -13.74
N SER A 195 10.40 17.72 -13.86
CA SER A 195 10.17 16.58 -12.98
C SER A 195 11.47 15.83 -12.66
N ILE A 196 11.46 15.07 -11.57
CA ILE A 196 12.45 14.05 -11.26
C ILE A 196 11.77 12.70 -11.43
N ASN A 197 12.26 11.89 -12.37
CA ASN A 197 11.60 10.66 -12.80
C ASN A 197 11.76 9.53 -11.78
N GLN A 198 10.98 8.47 -11.99
CA GLN A 198 10.97 7.27 -11.15
C GLN A 198 12.39 6.73 -10.92
N ASN A 199 12.67 6.31 -9.69
CA ASN A 199 13.93 5.70 -9.24
C ASN A 199 15.22 6.52 -9.52
N THR A 200 15.15 7.79 -9.94
CA THR A 200 16.33 8.52 -10.46
C THR A 200 17.54 8.45 -9.52
N PHE A 201 17.36 8.58 -8.21
CA PHE A 201 18.40 8.47 -7.17
C PHE A 201 18.09 7.35 -6.16
N PHE A 202 17.42 6.29 -6.58
CA PHE A 202 17.11 5.14 -5.73
C PHE A 202 18.40 4.58 -5.10
N ASN A 203 18.38 4.31 -3.79
CA ASN A 203 19.52 3.82 -3.01
C ASN A 203 20.84 4.61 -3.13
N CYS A 204 20.76 5.91 -3.42
CA CYS A 204 21.89 6.84 -3.29
C CYS A 204 22.15 7.21 -1.82
N SER A 205 22.55 6.24 -1.00
CA SER A 205 22.66 6.37 0.46
C SER A 205 23.60 7.49 0.98
N SER A 206 24.60 7.89 0.20
CA SER A 206 25.46 9.05 0.56
C SER A 206 24.89 10.40 0.13
N LEU A 207 23.78 10.44 -0.62
CA LEU A 207 23.20 11.67 -1.15
C LEU A 207 22.47 12.42 -0.03
N THR A 208 23.10 13.49 0.46
CA THR A 208 22.59 14.27 1.59
C THR A 208 22.12 15.67 1.18
N GLU A 209 22.53 16.15 0.01
CA GLU A 209 22.23 17.50 -0.48
C GLU A 209 21.80 17.48 -1.95
N ILE A 210 20.73 18.22 -2.25
CA ILE A 210 20.27 18.45 -3.61
C ILE A 210 19.89 19.92 -3.80
N LYS A 211 20.31 20.50 -4.92
CA LYS A 211 19.79 21.80 -5.37
C LYS A 211 18.71 21.56 -6.42
N TYR A 212 17.47 21.88 -6.06
CA TYR A 212 16.32 21.71 -6.93
C TYR A 212 16.26 22.78 -8.04
N PRO A 213 15.70 22.45 -9.22
CA PRO A 213 15.36 23.43 -10.25
C PRO A 213 14.26 24.39 -9.78
N PRO A 214 14.25 25.65 -10.25
CA PRO A 214 13.26 26.65 -9.83
C PRO A 214 11.83 26.38 -10.34
N HIS A 215 11.65 25.54 -11.36
CA HIS A 215 10.35 25.23 -11.96
C HIS A 215 9.91 23.77 -11.75
N LEU A 216 10.55 23.05 -10.82
CA LEU A 216 10.25 21.65 -10.55
C LEU A 216 8.86 21.52 -9.91
N THR A 217 7.97 20.74 -10.51
CA THR A 217 6.59 20.56 -10.01
C THR A 217 6.30 19.15 -9.49
N GLN A 218 7.13 18.17 -9.87
CA GLN A 218 6.85 16.77 -9.59
C GLN A 218 8.11 15.96 -9.25
N ILE A 219 7.99 15.11 -8.24
CA ILE A 219 8.97 14.08 -7.90
C ILE A 219 8.25 12.74 -7.98
N ASP A 220 8.70 11.85 -8.86
CA ASP A 220 8.05 10.58 -9.14
C ASP A 220 8.41 9.48 -8.13
N ASP A 221 7.78 8.33 -8.32
CA ASP A 221 7.84 7.17 -7.45
C ASP A 221 9.29 6.75 -7.16
N TYR A 222 9.58 6.55 -5.88
CA TYR A 222 10.85 6.07 -5.35
C TYR A 222 12.10 6.86 -5.80
N ALA A 223 11.92 8.08 -6.31
CA ALA A 223 13.01 8.89 -6.87
C ALA A 223 14.19 9.08 -5.91
N PHE A 224 13.93 9.15 -4.60
CA PHE A 224 14.94 9.30 -3.55
C PHE A 224 14.89 8.19 -2.48
N LEU A 225 14.26 7.05 -2.75
CA LEU A 225 14.21 5.96 -1.76
C LEU A 225 15.64 5.61 -1.30
N GLY A 226 15.86 5.53 0.01
CA GLY A 226 17.15 5.13 0.58
C GLY A 226 18.26 6.20 0.48
N CYS A 227 17.93 7.45 0.20
CA CYS A 227 18.89 8.57 0.24
C CYS A 227 19.26 8.98 1.68
N GLY A 228 20.32 9.77 1.86
CA GLY A 228 20.83 10.17 3.18
C GLY A 228 20.32 11.51 3.71
N PHE A 229 19.16 12.00 3.26
CA PHE A 229 18.67 13.34 3.61
C PHE A 229 18.36 13.48 5.11
N LYS A 230 19.05 14.39 5.79
CA LYS A 230 18.71 14.74 7.19
C LYS A 230 17.62 15.81 7.29
N PHE A 231 17.73 16.84 6.47
CA PHE A 231 16.79 17.95 6.40
C PHE A 231 16.26 18.06 4.97
N LEU A 232 14.95 18.08 4.83
CA LEU A 232 14.30 18.22 3.53
C LEU A 232 13.42 19.47 3.52
N SER A 233 13.83 20.43 2.68
CA SER A 233 13.03 21.60 2.32
C SER A 233 12.71 21.54 0.84
N LEU A 234 11.46 21.21 0.52
CA LEU A 234 10.98 21.13 -0.86
C LEU A 234 10.73 22.54 -1.42
N PRO A 235 10.97 22.78 -2.72
CA PRO A 235 10.65 24.07 -3.32
C PRO A 235 9.13 24.27 -3.39
N SER A 236 8.69 25.53 -3.25
CA SER A 236 7.27 25.92 -3.24
C SER A 236 6.54 25.73 -4.57
N THR A 237 7.22 25.19 -5.58
CA THR A 237 6.66 24.85 -6.89
C THR A 237 6.21 23.40 -6.98
N ILE A 238 6.62 22.53 -6.03
CA ILE A 238 6.22 21.12 -6.02
C ILE A 238 4.73 21.01 -5.74
N VAL A 239 4.03 20.31 -6.64
CA VAL A 239 2.61 20.02 -6.54
C VAL A 239 2.38 18.55 -6.17
N LYS A 240 3.26 17.65 -6.61
CA LYS A 240 3.08 16.20 -6.45
C LYS A 240 4.35 15.49 -5.97
N LEU A 241 4.18 14.66 -4.95
CA LEU A 241 5.16 13.66 -4.50
C LEU A 241 4.66 12.26 -4.82
N GLY A 242 5.47 11.46 -5.51
CA GLY A 242 5.16 10.08 -5.90
C GLY A 242 5.21 9.07 -4.74
N VAL A 243 4.87 7.83 -5.05
CA VAL A 243 4.88 6.70 -4.13
C VAL A 243 6.28 6.46 -3.60
N GLY A 244 6.46 6.43 -2.28
CA GLY A 244 7.72 6.06 -1.64
C GLY A 244 8.91 6.95 -2.00
N CYS A 245 8.70 8.15 -2.54
CA CYS A 245 9.79 8.95 -3.10
C CYS A 245 10.83 9.36 -2.05
N TYR A 246 10.48 9.46 -0.76
CA TYR A 246 11.39 9.69 0.37
C TYR A 246 11.38 8.55 1.42
N HIS A 247 11.09 7.32 0.97
CA HIS A 247 11.15 6.14 1.83
C HIS A 247 12.58 5.91 2.33
N GLN A 248 12.75 5.64 3.63
CA GLN A 248 14.05 5.32 4.25
C GLN A 248 15.14 6.39 3.99
N CYS A 249 14.77 7.67 4.09
CA CYS A 249 15.69 8.79 3.83
C CYS A 249 16.50 9.28 5.03
N SER A 250 16.30 8.71 6.23
CA SER A 250 16.90 9.20 7.49
C SER A 250 16.54 10.65 7.85
N LEU A 251 15.34 11.10 7.44
CA LEU A 251 14.86 12.46 7.71
C LEU A 251 14.74 12.71 9.21
N THR A 252 15.25 13.87 9.66
CA THR A 252 15.08 14.39 11.02
C THR A 252 14.03 15.51 11.07
N SER A 253 13.92 16.26 9.97
CA SER A 253 13.00 17.38 9.80
C SER A 253 12.51 17.44 8.35
N LEU A 254 11.23 17.75 8.19
CA LEU A 254 10.52 17.79 6.92
C LEU A 254 9.67 19.06 6.85
N VAL A 255 9.85 19.86 5.81
CA VAL A 255 8.98 21.01 5.50
C VAL A 255 8.26 20.75 4.18
N ILE A 256 6.94 20.57 4.28
CA ILE A 256 6.04 20.31 3.14
C ILE A 256 5.42 21.65 2.72
N PRO A 257 5.62 22.14 1.49
CA PRO A 257 5.07 23.40 1.03
C PRO A 257 3.55 23.34 0.77
N GLU A 258 2.87 24.48 0.93
CA GLU A 258 1.42 24.66 0.68
C GLU A 258 0.98 24.36 -0.76
N SER A 259 1.92 24.34 -1.71
CA SER A 259 1.66 24.02 -3.11
C SER A 259 1.33 22.55 -3.37
N ILE A 260 1.68 21.65 -2.44
CA ILE A 260 1.48 20.21 -2.60
C ILE A 260 -0.01 19.89 -2.53
N SER A 261 -0.54 19.22 -3.55
CA SER A 261 -1.93 18.72 -3.58
C SER A 261 -2.01 17.20 -3.47
N SER A 262 -0.91 16.49 -3.68
CA SER A 262 -0.87 15.03 -3.65
C SER A 262 0.47 14.51 -3.13
N ILE A 263 0.40 13.59 -2.17
CA ILE A 263 1.54 12.86 -1.61
C ILE A 263 1.24 11.38 -1.73
N GLY A 264 2.04 10.62 -2.48
CA GLY A 264 1.81 9.20 -2.71
C GLY A 264 1.97 8.32 -1.47
N THR A 265 1.48 7.08 -1.58
CA THR A 265 1.63 6.06 -0.54
C THR A 265 3.10 5.85 -0.16
N LYS A 266 3.38 5.50 1.10
CA LYS A 266 4.74 5.24 1.62
C LYS A 266 5.75 6.38 1.48
N CYS A 267 5.35 7.59 1.10
CA CYS A 267 6.26 8.68 0.75
C CYS A 267 7.35 8.92 1.81
N PHE A 268 7.00 8.89 3.11
CA PHE A 268 7.91 9.15 4.23
C PHE A 268 8.12 7.92 5.14
N ASN A 269 7.83 6.72 4.66
CA ASN A 269 7.95 5.46 5.40
C ASN A 269 9.41 5.18 5.84
N LYS A 270 9.61 4.56 7.01
CA LYS A 270 10.92 4.23 7.61
C LYS A 270 11.87 5.42 7.76
N ASN A 271 11.33 6.59 8.07
CA ASN A 271 12.11 7.73 8.51
C ASN A 271 12.15 7.78 10.03
N ASP A 272 12.84 6.81 10.63
CA ASP A 272 12.82 6.55 12.08
C ASP A 272 13.35 7.73 12.91
N GLN A 273 14.09 8.67 12.32
CA GLN A 273 14.63 9.85 12.99
C GLN A 273 13.71 11.09 12.91
N LEU A 274 12.58 10.99 12.20
CA LEU A 274 11.67 12.09 12.00
C LEU A 274 10.89 12.35 13.30
N LEU A 275 10.93 13.57 13.82
CA LEU A 275 10.32 13.89 15.11
C LEU A 275 8.93 14.53 14.97
N ASN A 276 8.78 15.49 14.07
CA ASN A 276 7.55 16.27 13.95
C ASN A 276 7.22 16.54 12.49
N VAL A 277 5.94 16.49 12.15
CA VAL A 277 5.44 16.79 10.80
C VAL A 277 4.31 17.82 10.87
N PHE A 278 4.41 18.84 10.03
CA PHE A 278 3.38 19.83 9.79
C PHE A 278 2.87 19.64 8.36
N LEU A 279 1.60 19.28 8.23
CA LEU A 279 0.95 19.07 6.95
C LEU A 279 0.30 20.39 6.49
N PRO A 280 0.40 20.75 5.21
CA PRO A 280 -0.25 21.95 4.68
C PRO A 280 -1.78 21.78 4.62
N ASP A 281 -2.49 22.91 4.53
CA ASP A 281 -3.96 22.94 4.54
C ASP A 281 -4.59 22.28 3.30
N SER A 282 -3.81 22.11 2.23
CA SER A 282 -4.21 21.43 1.01
C SER A 282 -4.42 19.91 1.16
N ILE A 283 -3.84 19.29 2.21
CA ILE A 283 -3.92 17.84 2.41
C ILE A 283 -5.23 17.47 3.10
N THR A 284 -6.10 16.78 2.35
CA THR A 284 -7.39 16.29 2.84
C THR A 284 -7.38 14.81 3.22
N GLU A 285 -6.34 14.08 2.84
CA GLU A 285 -6.16 12.64 3.08
C GLU A 285 -4.68 12.31 3.33
N LEU A 286 -4.42 11.43 4.31
CA LEU A 286 -3.13 10.78 4.46
C LEU A 286 -3.17 9.41 3.80
N GLU A 287 -2.29 9.19 2.82
CA GLU A 287 -2.20 7.94 2.09
C GLU A 287 -1.68 6.75 2.91
N ASP A 288 -1.87 5.56 2.34
CA ASP A 288 -1.45 4.29 2.90
C ASP A 288 0.06 4.28 3.22
N SER A 289 0.37 3.84 4.45
CA SER A 289 1.73 3.61 4.95
C SER A 289 2.65 4.83 4.88
N MET A 290 2.09 6.05 4.79
CA MET A 290 2.85 7.30 4.57
C MET A 290 3.98 7.51 5.58
N PHE A 291 3.75 7.18 6.86
CA PHE A 291 4.72 7.28 7.95
C PHE A 291 4.94 5.94 8.66
N GLU A 292 4.66 4.81 8.01
CA GLU A 292 4.89 3.49 8.61
C GLU A 292 6.35 3.35 9.06
N SER A 293 6.52 2.79 10.26
CA SER A 293 7.80 2.57 10.95
C SER A 293 8.61 3.82 11.26
N CYS A 294 8.03 5.04 11.24
CA CYS A 294 8.70 6.23 11.77
C CYS A 294 8.73 6.20 13.31
N GLU A 295 9.57 5.35 13.91
CA GLU A 295 9.47 4.98 15.33
C GLU A 295 9.63 6.15 16.32
N ASN A 296 10.44 7.17 15.99
CA ASN A 296 10.62 8.37 16.82
C ASN A 296 9.69 9.54 16.45
N LEU A 297 8.72 9.34 15.55
CA LEU A 297 7.74 10.37 15.24
C LEU A 297 6.91 10.67 16.48
N GLN A 298 7.00 11.90 16.97
CA GLN A 298 6.38 12.36 18.21
C GLN A 298 5.04 13.02 17.93
N SER A 299 4.98 13.95 16.97
CA SER A 299 3.74 14.67 16.67
C SER A 299 3.49 14.90 15.19
N ILE A 300 2.21 14.95 14.83
CA ILE A 300 1.74 15.33 13.51
C ILE A 300 0.66 16.38 13.68
N ARG A 301 0.76 17.47 12.93
CA ARG A 301 -0.27 18.50 12.84
C ARG A 301 -0.88 18.50 11.45
N ALA A 302 -2.21 18.45 11.41
CA ALA A 302 -3.01 18.53 10.20
C ALA A 302 -4.11 19.59 10.39
N SER A 303 -4.63 20.11 9.27
CA SER A 303 -5.74 21.06 9.28
C SER A 303 -7.08 20.37 9.52
N SER A 304 -8.14 21.16 9.77
CA SER A 304 -9.50 20.63 9.90
C SER A 304 -10.09 20.08 8.59
N LYS A 305 -9.39 20.23 7.46
CA LYS A 305 -9.80 19.65 6.17
C LYS A 305 -9.38 18.18 6.02
N LEU A 306 -8.53 17.67 6.91
CA LEU A 306 -8.16 16.27 6.91
C LEU A 306 -9.38 15.40 7.27
N SER A 307 -9.78 14.55 6.32
CA SER A 307 -11.01 13.74 6.41
C SER A 307 -10.75 12.23 6.43
N LYS A 308 -9.58 11.78 5.96
CA LYS A 308 -9.25 10.36 5.84
C LYS A 308 -7.80 10.07 6.17
N ILE A 309 -7.58 8.95 6.85
CA ILE A 309 -6.26 8.38 7.11
C ILE A 309 -6.23 6.97 6.52
N GLY A 310 -5.23 6.70 5.69
CA GLY A 310 -5.03 5.44 4.99
C GLY A 310 -4.54 4.30 5.87
N ASN A 311 -4.44 3.12 5.27
CA ASN A 311 -4.01 1.90 5.92
C ASN A 311 -2.55 1.99 6.36
N LYS A 312 -2.24 1.51 7.56
CA LYS A 312 -0.88 1.48 8.14
C LYS A 312 -0.18 2.84 8.19
N CYS A 313 -0.91 3.96 8.07
CA CYS A 313 -0.32 5.29 7.95
C CYS A 313 0.73 5.59 9.03
N PHE A 314 0.46 5.17 10.27
CA PHE A 314 1.33 5.31 11.44
C PHE A 314 1.75 3.95 12.05
N TYR A 315 1.74 2.88 11.26
CA TYR A 315 2.09 1.55 11.75
C TYR A 315 3.46 1.56 12.42
N ASN A 316 3.58 1.05 13.66
CA ASN A 316 4.81 1.08 14.46
C ASN A 316 5.43 2.47 14.71
N CYS A 317 4.66 3.56 14.67
CA CYS A 317 5.11 4.87 15.16
C CYS A 317 5.11 4.90 16.71
N LYS A 318 6.13 4.27 17.31
CA LYS A 318 6.14 3.96 18.76
C LYS A 318 6.05 5.21 19.66
N SER A 319 6.62 6.33 19.24
CA SER A 319 6.67 7.58 20.02
C SER A 319 5.48 8.52 19.80
N LEU A 320 4.60 8.18 18.85
CA LEU A 320 3.58 9.08 18.35
C LEU A 320 2.48 9.33 19.37
N HIS A 321 2.21 10.61 19.61
CA HIS A 321 1.06 11.10 20.34
C HIS A 321 0.24 12.04 19.44
N PHE A 322 -1.07 12.01 19.62
CA PHE A 322 -1.99 12.89 18.90
C PHE A 322 -2.43 14.03 19.80
N THR A 323 -2.67 15.20 19.20
CA THR A 323 -3.34 16.30 19.90
C THR A 323 -4.82 15.95 20.10
N SER A 324 -5.48 16.58 21.08
CA SER A 324 -6.88 16.31 21.42
C SER A 324 -7.87 16.48 20.27
N HIS A 325 -7.53 17.33 19.30
CA HIS A 325 -8.39 17.69 18.16
C HIS A 325 -7.98 17.04 16.84
N PHE A 326 -6.99 16.15 16.84
CA PHE A 326 -6.47 15.55 15.61
C PHE A 326 -7.53 14.73 14.86
N PHE A 327 -8.44 14.07 15.59
CA PHE A 327 -9.43 13.17 15.00
C PHE A 327 -10.79 13.83 14.69
N ASP A 328 -11.02 15.09 15.10
CA ASP A 328 -12.34 15.75 15.15
C ASP A 328 -13.11 15.73 13.82
N HIS A 329 -12.41 15.82 12.69
CA HIS A 329 -13.03 15.97 11.35
C HIS A 329 -12.90 14.72 10.47
N LEU A 330 -12.40 13.61 11.02
CA LEU A 330 -12.17 12.38 10.26
C LEU A 330 -13.47 11.61 10.01
N MET A 331 -13.64 11.19 8.76
CA MET A 331 -14.70 10.29 8.30
C MET A 331 -14.24 8.82 8.30
N CYS A 332 -12.93 8.60 8.09
CA CYS A 332 -12.37 7.27 7.93
C CYS A 332 -10.94 7.15 8.50
N ILE A 333 -10.71 6.10 9.30
CA ILE A 333 -9.39 5.64 9.73
C ILE A 333 -9.16 4.25 9.12
N GLY A 334 -8.06 4.08 8.40
CA GLY A 334 -7.72 2.85 7.69
C GLY A 334 -7.22 1.71 8.58
N ASP A 335 -7.03 0.55 7.96
CA ASP A 335 -6.63 -0.68 8.63
C ASP A 335 -5.21 -0.57 9.18
N CYS A 336 -4.97 -1.11 10.37
CA CYS A 336 -3.68 -1.10 11.05
C CYS A 336 -3.05 0.30 11.20
N CYS A 337 -3.85 1.37 11.07
CA CYS A 337 -3.36 2.75 10.98
C CYS A 337 -2.37 3.11 12.09
N CYS A 338 -2.71 2.82 13.35
CA CYS A 338 -1.89 3.06 14.54
C CYS A 338 -1.46 1.74 15.21
N PHE A 339 -1.37 0.64 14.46
CA PHE A 339 -0.94 -0.64 15.03
C PHE A 339 0.44 -0.50 15.66
N GLY A 340 0.59 -0.95 16.90
CA GLY A 340 1.90 -0.94 17.58
C GLY A 340 2.38 0.43 18.05
N CYS A 341 1.58 1.50 17.94
CA CYS A 341 1.90 2.80 18.52
C CYS A 341 1.92 2.71 20.06
N LYS A 342 3.06 2.98 20.69
CA LYS A 342 3.31 2.71 22.12
C LYS A 342 3.07 3.90 23.03
N ASN A 343 2.60 5.03 22.50
CA ASN A 343 2.36 6.24 23.28
C ASN A 343 0.89 6.73 23.20
N ILE A 344 -0.03 5.84 22.77
CA ILE A 344 -1.47 6.12 22.71
C ILE A 344 -2.15 5.42 23.90
N SER A 345 -2.30 6.15 25.01
CA SER A 345 -2.93 5.66 26.24
C SER A 345 -4.42 6.02 26.33
N PHE A 346 -4.84 7.13 25.72
CA PHE A 346 -6.22 7.60 25.71
C PHE A 346 -6.63 7.96 24.29
N LEU A 347 -7.84 7.57 23.92
CA LEU A 347 -8.41 7.87 22.59
C LEU A 347 -9.82 8.42 22.74
N HIS A 348 -10.04 9.63 22.22
CA HIS A 348 -11.32 10.32 22.30
C HIS A 348 -11.85 10.64 20.90
N LEU A 349 -12.84 9.89 20.44
CA LEU A 349 -13.41 9.99 19.09
C LEU A 349 -14.86 10.49 19.07
N SER A 350 -15.41 11.01 20.17
CA SER A 350 -16.85 11.31 20.27
C SER A 350 -17.32 12.53 19.47
N PHE A 351 -16.44 13.49 19.19
CA PHE A 351 -16.76 14.69 18.39
C PHE A 351 -16.62 14.48 16.88
N THR A 352 -16.48 13.23 16.43
CA THR A 352 -16.10 12.90 15.06
C THR A 352 -17.29 12.41 14.23
N CYS A 353 -17.24 12.69 12.92
CA CYS A 353 -18.16 12.13 11.92
C CYS A 353 -17.72 10.73 11.44
N LEU A 354 -16.87 10.05 12.23
CA LEU A 354 -16.19 8.82 11.85
C LEU A 354 -17.19 7.69 11.59
N SER A 355 -17.35 7.30 10.33
CA SER A 355 -18.21 6.17 9.93
C SER A 355 -17.44 4.86 9.79
N HIS A 356 -16.11 4.92 9.65
CA HIS A 356 -15.26 3.76 9.43
C HIS A 356 -14.02 3.77 10.33
N LEU A 357 -13.85 2.71 11.12
CA LEU A 357 -12.65 2.41 11.87
C LEU A 357 -12.08 1.08 11.38
N GLY A 358 -10.91 1.14 10.75
CA GLY A 358 -10.30 0.00 10.07
C GLY A 358 -9.94 -1.17 10.98
N GLN A 359 -9.70 -2.31 10.34
CA GLN A 359 -9.29 -3.53 11.01
C GLN A 359 -7.95 -3.33 11.70
N ASN A 360 -7.81 -3.75 12.96
CA ASN A 360 -6.56 -3.58 13.73
C ASN A 360 -6.07 -2.12 13.87
N ALA A 361 -6.93 -1.11 13.62
CA ALA A 361 -6.52 0.30 13.55
C ALA A 361 -5.74 0.77 14.78
N PHE A 362 -6.10 0.34 15.99
CA PHE A 362 -5.40 0.65 17.24
C PHE A 362 -4.91 -0.61 17.96
N SER A 363 -4.71 -1.69 17.23
CA SER A 363 -4.25 -2.95 17.82
C SER A 363 -2.81 -2.83 18.35
N ASN A 364 -2.50 -3.56 19.43
CA ASN A 364 -1.18 -3.56 20.08
C ASN A 364 -0.75 -2.16 20.59
N THR A 365 -1.70 -1.33 21.04
CA THR A 365 -1.47 -0.03 21.68
C THR A 365 -1.72 -0.10 23.20
N PRO A 366 -1.10 0.75 24.04
CA PRO A 366 -1.29 0.72 25.49
C PRO A 366 -2.56 1.49 25.93
N LEU A 367 -3.63 1.40 25.14
CA LEU A 367 -4.89 2.09 25.43
C LEU A 367 -5.44 1.65 26.79
N GLN A 368 -5.73 2.62 27.64
CA GLN A 368 -6.37 2.44 28.95
C GLN A 368 -7.87 2.72 28.87
N SER A 369 -8.27 3.73 28.08
CA SER A 369 -9.67 4.02 27.79
C SER A 369 -9.88 4.56 26.37
N VAL A 370 -11.08 4.31 25.85
CA VAL A 370 -11.50 4.74 24.52
C VAL A 370 -12.93 5.28 24.60
N VAL A 371 -13.17 6.44 24.01
CA VAL A 371 -14.51 7.00 23.78
C VAL A 371 -14.82 6.91 22.28
N LEU A 372 -15.83 6.14 21.92
CA LEU A 372 -16.25 5.91 20.53
C LEU A 372 -17.42 6.83 20.12
N PRO A 373 -17.51 7.25 18.86
CA PRO A 373 -18.66 7.99 18.35
C PRO A 373 -19.84 7.06 18.05
N SER A 374 -21.05 7.61 18.14
CA SER A 374 -22.30 6.89 17.86
C SER A 374 -22.52 6.56 16.37
N SER A 375 -21.69 7.08 15.48
CA SER A 375 -21.74 6.83 14.03
C SER A 375 -21.12 5.49 13.61
N LEU A 376 -20.35 4.82 14.48
CA LEU A 376 -19.72 3.54 14.15
C LEU A 376 -20.74 2.39 14.16
N PHE A 377 -20.62 1.48 13.20
CA PHE A 377 -21.45 0.26 13.09
C PHE A 377 -20.67 -1.04 13.29
N PHE A 378 -19.37 -1.02 13.04
CA PHE A 378 -18.51 -2.20 13.05
C PHE A 378 -17.22 -1.91 13.81
N LEU A 379 -16.77 -2.87 14.63
CA LEU A 379 -15.41 -2.96 15.13
C LEU A 379 -14.83 -4.30 14.67
N SER A 380 -13.64 -4.26 14.08
CA SER A 380 -13.00 -5.42 13.45
C SER A 380 -11.57 -5.53 13.98
N SER A 381 -11.36 -6.23 15.10
CA SER A 381 -10.03 -6.32 15.73
C SER A 381 -9.41 -4.95 16.07
N SER A 382 -10.20 -3.88 16.07
CA SER A 382 -9.69 -2.50 16.12
C SER A 382 -8.91 -2.20 17.42
N PHE A 383 -9.22 -2.90 18.50
CA PHE A 383 -8.55 -2.80 19.81
C PHE A 383 -7.88 -4.11 20.26
N ALA A 384 -7.60 -5.03 19.33
CA ALA A 384 -6.91 -6.27 19.67
C ALA A 384 -5.54 -5.98 20.32
N PHE A 385 -5.11 -6.79 21.28
CA PHE A 385 -3.87 -6.67 22.03
C PHE A 385 -3.69 -5.31 22.72
N CYS A 386 -4.78 -4.57 22.98
CA CYS A 386 -4.76 -3.43 23.89
C CYS A 386 -4.70 -3.94 25.33
N THR A 387 -3.52 -4.40 25.75
CA THR A 387 -3.32 -5.15 27.01
C THR A 387 -3.61 -4.33 28.26
N SER A 388 -3.65 -3.00 28.15
CA SER A 388 -3.94 -2.06 29.26
C SER A 388 -5.40 -1.60 29.32
N LEU A 389 -6.26 -2.02 28.39
CA LEU A 389 -7.65 -1.56 28.31
C LEU A 389 -8.47 -2.23 29.42
N THR A 390 -8.99 -1.44 30.37
CA THR A 390 -9.70 -1.98 31.54
C THR A 390 -11.21 -2.06 31.37
N SER A 391 -11.78 -1.09 30.64
CA SER A 391 -13.20 -1.00 30.32
C SER A 391 -13.40 -0.18 29.03
N ILE A 392 -14.54 -0.39 28.37
CA ILE A 392 -14.93 0.35 27.16
C ILE A 392 -16.45 0.47 27.09
N TYR A 393 -16.94 1.65 26.70
CA TYR A 393 -18.34 1.89 26.41
C TYR A 393 -18.60 1.76 24.91
N LEU A 394 -19.48 0.82 24.54
CA LEU A 394 -19.86 0.59 23.16
C LEU A 394 -21.13 1.37 22.80
N PRO A 395 -21.12 2.17 21.71
CA PRO A 395 -22.32 2.79 21.20
C PRO A 395 -23.39 1.76 20.78
N SER A 396 -24.67 2.10 20.94
CA SER A 396 -25.79 1.20 20.61
C SER A 396 -25.92 0.86 19.12
N SER A 397 -25.27 1.65 18.26
CA SER A 397 -25.19 1.46 16.81
C SER A 397 -24.31 0.29 16.38
N ILE A 398 -23.39 -0.17 17.24
CA ILE A 398 -22.45 -1.25 16.93
C ILE A 398 -23.20 -2.58 16.78
N LYS A 399 -22.93 -3.28 15.66
CA LYS A 399 -23.56 -4.56 15.32
C LYS A 399 -22.58 -5.73 15.27
N ASN A 400 -21.27 -5.47 15.11
CA ASN A 400 -20.23 -6.48 14.99
C ASN A 400 -18.99 -6.07 15.80
N LEU A 401 -18.40 -7.05 16.50
CA LEU A 401 -17.25 -6.89 17.38
C LEU A 401 -16.10 -7.87 17.07
N SER A 402 -16.10 -8.54 15.92
CA SER A 402 -15.16 -9.63 15.60
C SER A 402 -13.70 -9.30 15.94
N GLY A 403 -13.07 -10.12 16.79
CA GLY A 403 -11.69 -9.96 17.28
C GLY A 403 -11.38 -8.67 18.04
N SER A 404 -12.36 -7.79 18.27
CA SER A 404 -12.11 -6.40 18.70
C SER A 404 -11.38 -6.27 20.03
N PHE A 405 -11.52 -7.26 20.91
CA PHE A 405 -10.87 -7.29 22.22
C PHE A 405 -9.96 -8.49 22.40
N ASN A 406 -9.58 -9.19 21.32
CA ASN A 406 -8.64 -10.31 21.39
C ASN A 406 -7.34 -9.85 22.07
N GLY A 407 -6.93 -10.47 23.16
CA GLY A 407 -5.70 -10.15 23.89
C GLY A 407 -5.80 -8.90 24.78
N CYS A 408 -6.99 -8.38 25.06
CA CYS A 408 -7.20 -7.32 26.05
C CYS A 408 -7.08 -7.89 27.49
N LEU A 409 -5.84 -8.19 27.90
CA LEU A 409 -5.51 -8.89 29.15
C LEU A 409 -6.04 -8.21 30.43
N SER A 410 -6.26 -6.89 30.40
CA SER A 410 -6.75 -6.11 31.55
C SER A 410 -8.25 -5.82 31.52
N LEU A 411 -8.98 -6.26 30.50
CA LEU A 411 -10.41 -5.94 30.35
C LEU A 411 -11.21 -6.69 31.42
N LYS A 412 -11.84 -5.94 32.33
CA LYS A 412 -12.60 -6.49 33.47
C LYS A 412 -14.09 -6.50 33.24
N GLU A 413 -14.60 -5.47 32.58
CA GLU A 413 -16.01 -5.26 32.32
C GLU A 413 -16.24 -4.61 30.97
N ILE A 414 -17.34 -4.99 30.32
CA ILE A 414 -17.81 -4.40 29.07
C ILE A 414 -19.33 -4.57 29.00
N THR A 415 -20.02 -3.52 28.57
CA THR A 415 -21.46 -3.59 28.28
C THR A 415 -21.67 -3.74 26.78
N LEU A 416 -22.41 -4.76 26.37
CA LEU A 416 -22.70 -5.05 24.97
C LEU A 416 -24.00 -4.39 24.51
N PRO A 417 -24.04 -3.80 23.31
CA PRO A 417 -25.28 -3.38 22.67
C PRO A 417 -26.26 -4.53 22.49
N GLN A 418 -27.53 -4.31 22.83
CA GLN A 418 -28.60 -5.32 22.73
C GLN A 418 -28.98 -5.67 21.27
N SER A 419 -28.53 -4.87 20.31
CA SER A 419 -28.73 -5.06 18.87
C SER A 419 -27.81 -6.11 18.24
N ILE A 420 -26.80 -6.61 18.96
CA ILE A 420 -25.83 -7.60 18.46
C ILE A 420 -26.48 -8.99 18.40
N THR A 421 -26.54 -9.58 17.20
CA THR A 421 -27.11 -10.91 16.94
C THR A 421 -26.06 -12.02 16.90
N SER A 422 -24.77 -11.70 16.76
CA SER A 422 -23.68 -12.66 16.83
C SER A 422 -22.41 -12.00 17.39
N LEU A 423 -21.73 -12.69 18.32
CA LEU A 423 -20.38 -12.32 18.75
C LEU A 423 -19.39 -12.95 17.77
N GLY A 424 -18.59 -12.10 17.12
CA GLY A 424 -17.65 -12.51 16.08
C GLY A 424 -16.51 -13.40 16.61
N GLU A 425 -15.80 -14.06 15.70
CA GLU A 425 -14.64 -14.89 16.05
C GLU A 425 -13.64 -14.11 16.92
N GLU A 426 -13.07 -14.79 17.92
CA GLU A 426 -12.03 -14.25 18.80
C GLU A 426 -12.40 -12.97 19.59
N THR A 427 -13.68 -12.55 19.64
CA THR A 427 -14.08 -11.24 20.20
C THR A 427 -13.46 -10.94 21.58
N PHE A 428 -13.49 -11.91 22.50
CA PHE A 428 -12.90 -11.82 23.85
C PHE A 428 -11.78 -12.85 24.07
N LYS A 429 -11.16 -13.35 23.00
CA LYS A 429 -10.04 -14.30 23.12
C LYS A 429 -8.95 -13.70 24.00
N ASN A 430 -8.45 -14.47 24.97
CA ASN A 430 -7.44 -14.08 25.94
C ASN A 430 -7.79 -12.83 26.78
N CYS A 431 -9.07 -12.50 26.98
CA CYS A 431 -9.48 -11.51 27.98
C CYS A 431 -9.41 -12.12 29.40
N SER A 432 -8.19 -12.39 29.87
CA SER A 432 -7.95 -13.22 31.06
C SER A 432 -8.48 -12.64 32.37
N GLN A 433 -8.78 -11.34 32.45
CA GLN A 433 -9.39 -10.68 33.62
C GLN A 433 -10.92 -10.49 33.54
N LEU A 434 -11.57 -10.92 32.45
CA LEU A 434 -13.02 -10.79 32.30
C LEU A 434 -13.74 -11.78 33.22
N LYS A 435 -14.41 -11.28 34.27
CA LYS A 435 -15.04 -12.11 35.30
C LYS A 435 -16.46 -12.58 34.99
N SER A 436 -17.22 -11.70 34.36
CA SER A 436 -18.63 -11.89 34.01
C SER A 436 -18.98 -11.00 32.83
N LEU A 437 -19.93 -11.43 31.99
CA LEU A 437 -20.40 -10.67 30.85
C LEU A 437 -21.90 -10.89 30.65
N LEU A 438 -22.65 -9.79 30.53
CA LEU A 438 -24.06 -9.84 30.13
C LEU A 438 -24.15 -9.92 28.61
N LEU A 439 -24.67 -11.04 28.11
CA LEU A 439 -24.86 -11.27 26.68
C LEU A 439 -26.17 -10.64 26.18
N PRO A 440 -26.21 -10.10 24.94
CA PRO A 440 -27.44 -9.58 24.33
C PRO A 440 -28.54 -10.63 24.22
N SER A 441 -29.78 -10.28 24.55
CA SER A 441 -30.90 -11.24 24.50
C SER A 441 -31.26 -11.71 23.08
N SER A 442 -30.77 -11.01 22.05
CA SER A 442 -30.99 -11.29 20.62
C SER A 442 -29.91 -12.20 20.01
N LEU A 443 -28.93 -12.65 20.79
CA LEU A 443 -27.77 -13.41 20.33
C LEU A 443 -28.16 -14.81 19.81
N ILE A 444 -27.77 -15.15 18.59
CA ILE A 444 -28.13 -16.41 17.92
C ILE A 444 -26.99 -17.45 17.99
N GLN A 445 -25.74 -16.97 18.02
CA GLN A 445 -24.56 -17.83 17.95
C GLN A 445 -23.36 -17.21 18.67
N LEU A 446 -22.59 -18.07 19.34
CA LEU A 446 -21.22 -17.79 19.77
C LEU A 446 -20.24 -18.39 18.75
N GLN A 447 -19.39 -17.56 18.14
CA GLN A 447 -18.46 -17.99 17.10
C GLN A 447 -17.18 -18.62 17.68
N ASN A 448 -16.29 -19.06 16.78
CA ASN A 448 -15.04 -19.74 17.13
C ASN A 448 -14.17 -18.87 18.05
N TYR A 449 -13.58 -19.49 19.08
CA TYR A 449 -12.66 -18.86 20.03
C TYR A 449 -13.21 -17.63 20.78
N CYS A 450 -14.53 -17.41 20.80
CA CYS A 450 -15.12 -16.16 21.31
C CYS A 450 -14.67 -15.80 22.73
N PHE A 451 -14.55 -16.79 23.62
CA PHE A 451 -14.09 -16.67 25.02
C PHE A 451 -12.85 -17.53 25.31
N PHE A 452 -12.13 -17.99 24.28
CA PHE A 452 -10.90 -18.77 24.46
C PHE A 452 -9.96 -18.04 25.43
N GLY A 453 -9.44 -18.68 26.48
CA GLY A 453 -8.49 -18.07 27.41
C GLY A 453 -9.06 -16.97 28.30
N CYS A 454 -10.39 -16.88 28.46
CA CYS A 454 -11.02 -16.04 29.49
C CYS A 454 -10.87 -16.68 30.87
N GLU A 455 -9.63 -16.76 31.38
CA GLU A 455 -9.30 -17.58 32.55
C GLU A 455 -10.07 -17.20 33.82
N SER A 456 -10.41 -15.91 34.01
CA SER A 456 -11.16 -15.43 35.18
C SER A 456 -12.68 -15.53 35.06
N LEU A 457 -13.24 -16.02 33.95
CA LEU A 457 -14.68 -16.09 33.73
C LEU A 457 -15.29 -17.14 34.66
N ILE A 458 -16.09 -16.71 35.65
CA ILE A 458 -16.68 -17.61 36.67
C ILE A 458 -18.04 -18.12 36.20
N ASN A 459 -18.86 -17.23 35.68
CA ASN A 459 -20.21 -17.53 35.19
C ASN A 459 -20.52 -16.71 33.95
N ILE A 460 -21.36 -17.28 33.09
CA ILE A 460 -21.88 -16.60 31.91
C ILE A 460 -23.29 -17.11 31.63
N GLU A 461 -24.25 -16.19 31.56
CA GLU A 461 -25.62 -16.51 31.20
C GLU A 461 -25.76 -16.50 29.68
N ILE A 462 -26.04 -17.67 29.11
CA ILE A 462 -26.22 -17.83 27.66
C ILE A 462 -27.69 -17.56 27.28
N PRO A 463 -27.98 -16.62 26.37
CA PRO A 463 -29.34 -16.35 25.93
C PRO A 463 -30.04 -17.58 25.34
N ALA A 464 -31.33 -17.77 25.64
CA ALA A 464 -32.12 -18.91 25.17
C ALA A 464 -32.29 -18.99 23.65
N THR A 465 -31.96 -17.91 22.94
CA THR A 465 -31.95 -17.80 21.47
C THR A 465 -30.73 -18.44 20.82
N VAL A 466 -29.66 -18.72 21.58
CA VAL A 466 -28.42 -19.28 21.04
C VAL A 466 -28.63 -20.74 20.60
N THR A 467 -28.25 -21.05 19.36
CA THR A 467 -28.46 -22.37 18.74
C THR A 467 -27.17 -23.16 18.54
N ARG A 468 -26.00 -22.50 18.57
CA ARG A 468 -24.69 -23.12 18.31
C ARG A 468 -23.57 -22.48 19.12
N PHE A 469 -22.65 -23.30 19.63
CA PHE A 469 -21.33 -22.88 20.12
C PHE A 469 -20.24 -23.25 19.11
N GLY A 470 -19.38 -22.29 18.77
CA GLY A 470 -18.27 -22.49 17.85
C GLY A 470 -17.12 -23.34 18.43
N LEU A 471 -16.13 -23.62 17.57
CA LEU A 471 -14.93 -24.34 17.95
C LEU A 471 -14.15 -23.55 19.01
N TYR A 472 -13.62 -24.24 20.03
CA TYR A 472 -12.78 -23.64 21.08
C TYR A 472 -13.43 -22.47 21.83
N CYS A 473 -14.77 -22.33 21.80
CA CYS A 473 -15.47 -21.12 22.24
C CYS A 473 -15.15 -20.71 23.69
N PHE A 474 -15.05 -21.67 24.61
CA PHE A 474 -14.73 -21.49 26.03
C PHE A 474 -13.47 -22.26 26.44
N LYS A 475 -12.60 -22.64 25.50
CA LYS A 475 -11.35 -23.34 25.84
C LYS A 475 -10.53 -22.49 26.80
N ASP A 476 -9.91 -23.12 27.79
CA ASP A 476 -9.09 -22.46 28.82
C ASP A 476 -9.87 -21.44 29.70
N CYS A 477 -11.20 -21.51 29.75
CA CYS A 477 -12.02 -20.81 30.77
C CYS A 477 -11.90 -21.51 32.13
N LYS A 478 -10.69 -21.46 32.71
CA LYS A 478 -10.31 -22.33 33.83
C LYS A 478 -11.20 -22.16 35.07
N HIS A 479 -11.68 -20.96 35.37
CA HIS A 479 -12.54 -20.67 36.53
C HIS A 479 -14.05 -20.83 36.29
N LEU A 480 -14.48 -21.28 35.10
CA LEU A 480 -15.90 -21.51 34.82
C LEU A 480 -16.39 -22.72 35.62
N THR A 481 -17.24 -22.50 36.62
CA THR A 481 -17.70 -23.57 37.53
C THR A 481 -18.96 -24.27 37.03
N GLN A 482 -19.86 -23.52 36.39
CA GLN A 482 -21.13 -24.02 35.89
C GLN A 482 -21.51 -23.30 34.60
N ILE A 483 -22.16 -24.02 33.69
CA ILE A 483 -22.77 -23.42 32.50
C ILE A 483 -24.12 -24.07 32.20
N GLN A 484 -25.12 -23.22 31.95
CA GLN A 484 -26.42 -23.65 31.46
C GLN A 484 -26.43 -23.62 29.93
N ILE A 485 -26.57 -24.79 29.31
CA ILE A 485 -26.73 -24.89 27.86
C ILE A 485 -28.11 -24.33 27.49
N PRO A 486 -28.24 -23.47 26.46
CA PRO A 486 -29.55 -22.90 26.12
C PRO A 486 -30.48 -23.98 25.55
N LYS A 487 -31.79 -23.87 25.82
CA LYS A 487 -32.83 -24.87 25.46
C LYS A 487 -32.99 -25.12 23.95
N LYS A 488 -32.38 -24.29 23.10
CA LYS A 488 -32.41 -24.41 21.63
C LYS A 488 -31.04 -24.77 21.04
N LEU A 489 -30.03 -25.06 21.87
CA LEU A 489 -28.72 -25.45 21.37
C LEU A 489 -28.80 -26.79 20.65
N LEU A 490 -28.27 -26.85 19.44
CA LEU A 490 -28.22 -28.06 18.61
C LEU A 490 -26.85 -28.74 18.65
N CYS A 491 -25.78 -27.96 18.77
CA CYS A 491 -24.40 -28.46 18.68
C CYS A 491 -23.44 -27.67 19.59
N ILE A 492 -22.55 -28.40 20.26
CA ILE A 492 -21.37 -27.89 20.97
C ILE A 492 -20.13 -28.20 20.12
N GLY A 493 -19.43 -27.16 19.64
CA GLY A 493 -18.28 -27.29 18.75
C GLY A 493 -17.06 -28.00 19.36
N ALA A 494 -16.14 -28.42 18.50
CA ALA A 494 -14.96 -29.17 18.93
C ALA A 494 -14.11 -28.32 19.88
N HIS A 495 -13.55 -28.97 20.91
CA HIS A 495 -12.73 -28.33 21.95
C HIS A 495 -13.43 -27.17 22.70
N CYS A 496 -14.76 -27.05 22.64
CA CYS A 496 -15.48 -25.87 23.13
C CYS A 496 -15.19 -25.55 24.60
N PHE A 497 -15.15 -26.54 25.49
CA PHE A 497 -14.86 -26.40 26.91
C PHE A 497 -13.54 -27.08 27.30
N GLU A 498 -12.64 -27.31 26.34
CA GLU A 498 -11.35 -27.94 26.65
C GLU A 498 -10.62 -27.16 27.76
N ASN A 499 -10.09 -27.88 28.75
CA ASN A 499 -9.34 -27.32 29.88
C ASN A 499 -10.16 -26.35 30.76
N CYS A 500 -11.49 -26.48 30.79
CA CYS A 500 -12.35 -25.86 31.81
C CYS A 500 -12.25 -26.68 33.12
N ILE A 501 -11.13 -26.53 33.83
CA ILE A 501 -10.74 -27.43 34.92
C ILE A 501 -11.67 -27.38 36.15
N PHE A 502 -12.34 -26.25 36.42
CA PHE A 502 -13.28 -26.10 37.54
C PHE A 502 -14.74 -26.36 37.15
N LEU A 503 -15.03 -26.79 35.92
CA LEU A 503 -16.40 -27.05 35.49
C LEU A 503 -16.96 -28.29 36.21
N GLU A 504 -17.87 -28.09 37.16
CA GLU A 504 -18.41 -29.14 38.03
C GLU A 504 -19.65 -29.82 37.43
N SER A 505 -20.48 -29.07 36.70
CA SER A 505 -21.72 -29.58 36.12
C SER A 505 -22.08 -28.86 34.83
N VAL A 506 -22.75 -29.61 33.95
CA VAL A 506 -23.31 -29.10 32.68
C VAL A 506 -24.74 -29.61 32.56
N LEU A 507 -25.70 -28.68 32.47
CA LEU A 507 -27.10 -29.03 32.26
C LEU A 507 -27.42 -29.04 30.76
N PHE A 508 -27.68 -30.23 30.22
CA PHE A 508 -28.11 -30.43 28.83
C PHE A 508 -29.64 -30.44 28.69
N TYR A 509 -30.15 -30.07 27.51
CA TYR A 509 -31.58 -30.12 27.15
C TYR A 509 -31.83 -30.99 25.92
N ASN A 510 -33.06 -31.50 25.77
CA ASN A 510 -33.50 -32.39 24.69
C ASN A 510 -33.62 -31.72 23.30
N SER A 511 -32.89 -30.62 23.07
CA SER A 511 -32.63 -30.04 21.76
C SER A 511 -31.24 -30.39 21.23
N LEU A 512 -30.31 -30.78 22.10
CA LEU A 512 -28.92 -30.98 21.74
C LEU A 512 -28.77 -32.28 20.94
N GLU A 513 -28.23 -32.16 19.73
CA GLU A 513 -28.09 -33.26 18.77
C GLU A 513 -26.64 -33.77 18.69
N ARG A 514 -25.65 -32.89 18.86
CA ARG A 514 -24.24 -33.19 18.61
C ARG A 514 -23.31 -32.61 19.68
N LEU A 515 -22.40 -33.46 20.16
CA LEU A 515 -21.18 -33.08 20.89
C LEU A 515 -20.00 -33.35 19.97
N GLU A 516 -19.27 -32.34 19.53
CA GLU A 516 -18.12 -32.51 18.63
C GLU A 516 -16.84 -32.93 19.40
N ASP A 517 -15.78 -33.28 18.66
CA ASP A 517 -14.54 -33.83 19.20
C ASP A 517 -13.92 -32.97 20.32
N CYS A 518 -13.41 -33.61 21.37
CA CYS A 518 -12.74 -32.97 22.50
C CYS A 518 -13.55 -31.87 23.24
N CYS A 519 -14.87 -31.79 23.06
CA CYS A 519 -15.66 -30.65 23.53
C CYS A 519 -15.61 -30.38 25.04
N PHE A 520 -15.29 -31.36 25.88
CA PHE A 520 -15.04 -31.26 27.34
C PHE A 520 -13.73 -31.94 27.76
N LEU A 521 -12.75 -32.01 26.85
CA LEU A 521 -11.43 -32.60 27.13
C LEU A 521 -10.74 -31.86 28.32
N PHE A 522 -10.20 -32.60 29.29
CA PHE A 522 -9.57 -32.04 30.51
C PHE A 522 -10.51 -31.20 31.40
N CYS A 523 -11.82 -31.44 31.38
CA CYS A 523 -12.74 -30.90 32.40
C CYS A 523 -12.61 -31.67 33.72
N LEU A 524 -11.61 -31.31 34.53
CA LEU A 524 -11.21 -32.07 35.71
C LEU A 524 -12.23 -32.07 36.86
N GLY A 525 -13.11 -31.06 36.90
CA GLY A 525 -14.15 -30.92 37.92
C GLY A 525 -15.45 -31.70 37.65
N LEU A 526 -15.66 -32.24 36.45
CA LEU A 526 -16.91 -32.91 36.09
C LEU A 526 -17.04 -34.25 36.83
N GLU A 527 -18.04 -34.39 37.70
CA GLU A 527 -18.29 -35.63 38.45
C GLU A 527 -19.38 -36.50 37.83
N GLU A 528 -20.46 -35.88 37.36
CA GLU A 528 -21.59 -36.54 36.72
C GLU A 528 -22.15 -35.74 35.54
N ILE A 529 -22.64 -36.46 34.53
CA ILE A 529 -23.34 -35.85 33.39
C ILE A 529 -24.61 -36.65 33.04
N HIS A 530 -25.62 -35.93 32.53
CA HIS A 530 -26.87 -36.51 32.03
C HIS A 530 -27.03 -36.19 30.54
N LEU A 531 -26.79 -37.16 29.67
CA LEU A 531 -26.86 -37.01 28.22
C LEU A 531 -28.32 -36.97 27.74
N PRO A 532 -28.74 -35.95 26.96
CA PRO A 532 -30.12 -35.80 26.53
C PRO A 532 -30.51 -36.85 25.50
N THR A 533 -31.78 -37.24 25.46
CA THR A 533 -32.27 -38.31 24.58
C THR A 533 -32.23 -37.95 23.10
N SER A 534 -32.16 -36.66 22.78
CA SER A 534 -32.03 -36.12 21.41
C SER A 534 -30.64 -36.29 20.81
N LEU A 535 -29.63 -36.64 21.63
CA LEU A 535 -28.25 -36.73 21.16
C LEU A 535 -28.12 -37.85 20.12
N THR A 536 -27.44 -37.55 19.02
CA THR A 536 -27.19 -38.46 17.89
C THR A 536 -25.71 -38.73 17.65
N TYR A 537 -24.83 -37.88 18.19
CA TYR A 537 -23.39 -37.96 17.98
C TYR A 537 -22.61 -37.48 19.21
N ILE A 538 -21.57 -38.25 19.57
CA ILE A 538 -20.53 -37.89 20.54
C ILE A 538 -19.18 -38.05 19.84
N GLY A 539 -18.45 -36.95 19.74
CA GLY A 539 -17.13 -36.87 19.10
C GLY A 539 -16.05 -37.63 19.87
N GLN A 540 -14.93 -37.86 19.18
CA GLN A 540 -13.75 -38.49 19.76
C GLN A 540 -13.23 -37.65 20.92
N ASP A 541 -12.81 -38.30 22.01
CA ASP A 541 -12.22 -37.65 23.18
C ASP A 541 -13.09 -36.57 23.84
N SER A 542 -14.41 -36.56 23.57
CA SER A 542 -15.36 -35.52 24.03
C SER A 542 -15.28 -35.24 25.53
N PHE A 543 -15.10 -36.27 26.36
CA PHE A 543 -14.95 -36.19 27.82
C PHE A 543 -13.63 -36.83 28.28
N ALA A 544 -12.64 -36.94 27.39
CA ALA A 544 -11.37 -37.56 27.76
C ALA A 544 -10.66 -36.76 28.87
N ASN A 545 -9.94 -37.47 29.73
CA ASN A 545 -9.25 -36.92 30.90
C ASN A 545 -10.14 -36.15 31.89
N CYS A 546 -11.46 -36.38 31.89
CA CYS A 546 -12.35 -35.94 32.97
C CYS A 546 -12.18 -36.86 34.18
N VAL A 547 -11.09 -36.68 34.93
CA VAL A 547 -10.63 -37.63 35.95
C VAL A 547 -11.58 -37.81 37.15
N GLN A 548 -12.55 -36.92 37.34
CA GLN A 548 -13.57 -37.06 38.39
C GLN A 548 -14.90 -37.65 37.87
N LEU A 549 -15.04 -37.89 36.57
CA LEU A 549 -16.30 -38.30 35.95
C LEU A 549 -16.62 -39.76 36.27
N LYS A 550 -17.48 -39.97 37.28
CA LYS A 550 -17.84 -41.29 37.82
C LYS A 550 -19.16 -41.81 37.27
N LYS A 551 -20.02 -40.93 36.75
CA LYS A 551 -21.40 -41.27 36.42
C LYS A 551 -21.88 -40.55 35.16
N VAL A 552 -22.34 -41.33 34.18
CA VAL A 552 -23.00 -40.84 32.96
C VAL A 552 -24.38 -41.50 32.88
N THR A 553 -25.44 -40.71 32.70
CA THR A 553 -26.83 -41.19 32.60
C THR A 553 -27.50 -40.65 31.33
N GLY A 554 -28.68 -41.17 30.96
CA GLY A 554 -29.44 -40.69 29.79
C GLY A 554 -29.16 -41.49 28.52
N LYS A 555 -28.82 -40.82 27.40
CA LYS A 555 -28.53 -41.42 26.07
C LYS A 555 -27.17 -42.13 26.04
N THR A 556 -27.01 -43.19 26.83
CA THR A 556 -25.72 -43.89 27.02
C THR A 556 -25.37 -44.88 25.90
N ASP A 557 -26.29 -45.19 24.99
CA ASP A 557 -26.03 -46.08 23.84
C ASP A 557 -24.97 -45.50 22.89
N LEU A 558 -24.87 -44.17 22.80
CA LEU A 558 -23.83 -43.50 22.02
C LEU A 558 -22.44 -43.59 22.65
N CYS A 559 -22.33 -43.84 23.97
CA CYS A 559 -21.04 -43.95 24.64
C CYS A 559 -20.20 -45.13 24.13
N PHE A 560 -20.85 -46.16 23.56
CA PHE A 560 -20.20 -47.33 23.00
C PHE A 560 -19.81 -47.17 21.52
N ALA A 561 -20.37 -46.17 20.83
CA ALA A 561 -20.14 -45.94 19.41
C ALA A 561 -18.75 -45.35 19.11
N ASN A 562 -18.13 -44.70 20.11
CA ASN A 562 -16.85 -44.03 19.95
C ASN A 562 -15.96 -44.31 21.18
N GLN A 563 -15.07 -45.30 21.06
CA GLN A 563 -14.33 -45.92 22.17
C GLN A 563 -13.39 -44.95 22.92
N HIS A 564 -13.11 -43.77 22.35
CA HIS A 564 -12.25 -42.77 22.94
C HIS A 564 -13.00 -41.61 23.63
N SER A 565 -14.34 -41.49 23.50
CA SER A 565 -15.07 -40.34 24.04
C SER A 565 -14.95 -40.15 25.55
N PHE A 566 -14.65 -41.21 26.31
CA PHE A 566 -14.49 -41.18 27.76
C PHE A 566 -13.10 -41.66 28.22
N PHE A 567 -12.09 -41.56 27.35
CA PHE A 567 -10.74 -42.03 27.65
C PHE A 567 -10.18 -41.43 28.95
N ASN A 568 -9.56 -42.25 29.81
CA ASN A 568 -9.00 -41.84 31.10
C ASN A 568 -10.01 -41.14 32.03
N THR A 569 -11.18 -41.77 32.21
CA THR A 569 -12.21 -41.34 33.17
C THR A 569 -12.58 -42.50 34.10
N PRO A 570 -13.00 -42.27 35.35
CA PRO A 570 -13.53 -43.35 36.20
C PRO A 570 -14.72 -44.09 35.56
N TYR A 571 -15.55 -43.41 34.77
CA TYR A 571 -16.67 -44.00 34.03
C TYR A 571 -16.24 -45.01 32.95
N SER A 572 -15.07 -44.87 32.33
CA SER A 572 -14.65 -45.79 31.26
C SER A 572 -14.52 -47.24 31.74
N SER A 573 -14.23 -47.45 33.02
CA SER A 573 -14.22 -48.79 33.65
C SER A 573 -15.60 -49.49 33.63
N GLN A 574 -16.70 -48.73 33.52
CA GLN A 574 -18.07 -49.26 33.44
C GLN A 574 -18.49 -49.60 32.00
N LEU A 575 -17.73 -49.17 30.99
CA LEU A 575 -18.06 -49.34 29.58
C LEU A 575 -17.57 -50.68 28.99
N ASN A 576 -16.96 -51.58 29.78
CA ASN A 576 -16.25 -52.77 29.29
C ASN A 576 -15.26 -52.41 28.16
N LEU A 577 -14.51 -51.31 28.34
CA LEU A 577 -13.44 -50.85 27.46
C LEU A 577 -12.07 -51.24 28.02
#